data_AF-A0A848T1M2-F1
#
_entry.id   AF-A0A848T1M2-F1
#
_cell.length_a   1.000
_cell.length_b   1.000
_cell.length_c   1.000
_cell.angle_alpha   90.00
_cell.angle_beta   90.00
_cell.angle_gamma   90.00
#
_symmetry.space_group_name_H-M   'P 1'
#
loop_
_entity.id
_entity.type
_entity.pdbx_description
1 polymer ?
#
loop_
_entity_poly.entity_id
_entity_poly.type
_entity_poly.pdbx_seq_one_letter_code
_entity_poly.pdbx_strand_id
1 'polypeptide(L)'
;MEKLQAALARAREKREDGDGGRATRPELSARNRSRRMAQAEAVDDAWNAVQRFEPSEKRLHDSRIFATEASHEAQYFDILRTKLLLEMRRNNWTRIGITSATPSCGKTTIACNLIAGLVRQPEFRGILFDMDFRRPAVSKMFGASPTASLEDVLSETVGFEEQAMRLGDNTIVSMTTNALSDPAKLMNRVRTAEILD
;
A
#
# COMPACT_ATOMS: atom_id res chain seq x y z
N MET A 1 22.91 -14.25 60.58
CA MET A 1 22.26 -12.94 60.31
C MET A 1 23.10 -12.00 59.41
N GLU A 2 24.37 -12.29 59.09
CA GLU A 2 25.20 -11.40 58.24
C GLU A 2 24.98 -11.52 56.72
N LYS A 3 24.62 -12.71 56.20
CA LYS A 3 24.51 -12.93 54.74
C LYS A 3 23.37 -12.15 54.06
N LEU A 4 22.32 -11.79 54.82
CA LEU A 4 21.19 -11.00 54.31
C LEU A 4 21.52 -9.50 54.24
N GLN A 5 22.30 -8.96 55.17
CA GLN A 5 22.74 -7.57 55.13
C GLN A 5 23.79 -7.32 54.04
N ALA A 6 24.70 -8.28 53.81
CA ALA A 6 25.67 -8.22 52.72
C ALA A 6 25.02 -8.26 51.32
N ALA A 7 23.88 -8.94 51.19
CA ALA A 7 23.12 -8.98 49.93
C ALA A 7 22.38 -7.66 49.65
N LEU A 8 21.86 -7.01 50.70
CA LEU A 8 21.21 -5.71 50.60
C LEU A 8 22.19 -4.55 50.33
N ALA A 9 23.41 -4.61 50.89
CA ALA A 9 24.45 -3.61 50.63
C ALA A 9 24.94 -3.65 49.17
N ARG A 10 25.22 -4.84 48.62
CA ARG A 10 25.59 -5.01 47.20
C ARG A 10 24.48 -4.61 46.22
N ALA A 11 23.23 -4.62 46.65
CA ALA A 11 22.09 -4.15 45.85
C ALA A 11 21.95 -2.60 45.88
N ARG A 12 22.49 -1.92 46.91
CA ARG A 12 22.53 -0.45 47.01
C ARG A 12 23.72 0.13 46.25
N GLU A 13 24.92 -0.44 46.36
CA GLU A 13 26.09 -0.01 45.57
C GLU A 13 25.85 -0.11 44.06
N LYS A 14 25.21 -1.18 43.56
CA LYS A 14 24.84 -1.30 42.14
C LYS A 14 23.78 -0.30 41.66
N ARG A 15 23.09 0.40 42.57
CA ARG A 15 22.16 1.49 42.23
C ARG A 15 22.84 2.86 42.27
N GLU A 16 23.88 3.04 43.07
CA GLU A 16 24.63 4.30 43.18
C GLU A 16 25.71 4.42 42.08
N ASP A 17 26.32 3.32 41.64
CA ASP A 17 27.29 3.32 40.51
C ASP A 17 26.63 3.38 39.10
N GLY A 18 25.30 3.38 39.03
CA GLY A 18 24.53 3.41 37.77
C GLY A 18 23.91 4.77 37.43
N ASP A 19 24.11 5.79 38.28
CA ASP A 19 23.47 7.11 38.16
C ASP A 19 24.28 8.07 37.28
N GLY A 20 24.61 7.63 36.07
CA GLY A 20 25.43 8.38 35.10
C GLY A 20 24.85 8.49 33.69
N GLY A 21 23.59 8.09 33.45
CA GLY A 21 23.06 8.07 32.08
C GLY A 21 21.56 7.85 31.92
N ARG A 22 20.72 8.33 32.86
CA ARG A 22 19.27 8.06 32.84
C ARG A 22 18.38 9.21 32.35
N ALA A 23 18.95 10.35 31.95
CA ALA A 23 18.18 11.52 31.53
C ALA A 23 17.74 11.53 30.05
N THR A 24 18.25 10.65 29.17
CA THR A 24 17.99 10.76 27.71
C THR A 24 16.97 9.77 27.13
N ARG A 25 16.49 8.78 27.89
CA ARG A 25 15.61 7.71 27.36
C ARG A 25 14.10 8.05 27.22
N PRO A 26 13.46 8.84 28.09
CA PRO A 26 12.04 9.20 27.94
C PRO A 26 11.80 10.14 26.76
N GLU A 27 12.66 11.15 26.58
CA GLU A 27 12.55 12.16 25.51
C GLU A 27 12.75 11.57 24.12
N LEU A 28 13.71 10.66 23.94
CA LEU A 28 13.89 9.92 22.69
C LEU A 28 12.66 9.06 22.35
N SER A 29 11.98 8.50 23.36
CA SER A 29 10.73 7.73 23.17
C SER A 29 9.54 8.61 22.81
N ALA A 30 9.44 9.80 23.42
CA ALA A 30 8.39 10.78 23.11
C ALA A 30 8.59 11.37 21.71
N ARG A 31 9.82 11.76 21.37
CA ARG A 31 10.19 12.28 20.04
C ARG A 31 9.94 11.27 18.93
N ASN A 32 10.25 9.99 19.17
CA ASN A 32 9.94 8.91 18.22
C ASN A 32 8.43 8.68 18.06
N ARG A 33 7.65 8.77 19.15
CA ARG A 33 6.18 8.69 19.07
C ARG A 33 5.60 9.87 18.28
N SER A 34 6.01 11.11 18.59
CA SER A 34 5.56 12.30 17.86
C SER A 34 5.91 12.22 16.38
N ARG A 35 7.12 11.76 16.02
CA ARG A 35 7.52 11.57 14.63
C ARG A 35 6.66 10.53 13.90
N ARG A 36 6.34 9.40 14.56
CA ARG A 36 5.46 8.37 13.99
C ARG A 36 4.02 8.87 13.81
N MET A 37 3.51 9.65 14.76
CA MET A 37 2.19 10.27 14.65
C MET A 37 2.14 11.25 13.48
N ALA A 38 3.11 12.15 13.37
CA ALA A 38 3.20 13.09 12.26
C ALA A 38 3.35 12.37 10.91
N GLN A 39 4.08 11.25 10.86
CA GLN A 39 4.20 10.45 9.64
C GLN A 39 2.87 9.75 9.29
N ALA A 40 2.14 9.23 10.27
CA ALA A 40 0.82 8.64 10.05
C ALA A 40 -0.19 9.68 9.54
N GLU A 41 -0.19 10.88 10.14
CA GLU A 41 -1.02 12.01 9.71
C GLU A 41 -0.69 12.44 8.28
N ALA A 42 0.60 12.57 7.94
CA ALA A 42 1.01 12.88 6.57
C ALA A 42 0.59 11.81 5.54
N VAL A 43 0.60 10.52 5.92
CA VAL A 43 0.11 9.44 5.06
C VAL A 43 -1.41 9.52 4.91
N ASP A 44 -2.15 9.84 5.97
CA ASP A 44 -3.60 10.03 5.92
C ASP A 44 -3.99 11.23 5.06
N ASP A 45 -3.26 12.33 5.17
CA ASP A 45 -3.45 13.53 4.33
C ASP A 45 -3.17 13.22 2.86
N ALA A 46 -2.04 12.57 2.56
CA ALA A 46 -1.71 12.16 1.20
C ALA A 46 -2.75 11.19 0.61
N TRP A 47 -3.26 10.26 1.43
CA TRP A 47 -4.32 9.34 1.04
C TRP A 47 -5.63 10.06 0.74
N ASN A 48 -5.97 11.06 1.56
CA ASN A 48 -7.19 11.83 1.42
C ASN A 48 -7.15 12.86 0.27
N ALA A 49 -5.96 13.30 -0.12
CA ALA A 49 -5.73 14.18 -1.26
C ALA A 49 -6.08 13.51 -2.61
N VAL A 50 -6.02 12.18 -2.69
CA VAL A 50 -6.35 11.45 -3.92
C VAL A 50 -7.84 11.55 -4.24
N GLN A 51 -8.14 11.98 -5.47
CA GLN A 51 -9.51 12.16 -5.96
C GLN A 51 -10.30 10.84 -5.88
N ARG A 52 -11.47 10.89 -5.24
CA ARG A 52 -12.40 9.75 -5.19
C ARG A 52 -13.15 9.58 -6.51
N PHE A 53 -13.41 8.33 -6.89
CA PHE A 53 -14.26 7.98 -8.02
C PHE A 53 -15.21 6.83 -7.65
N GLU A 54 -16.34 6.77 -8.35
CA GLU A 54 -17.36 5.75 -8.15
C GLU A 54 -17.73 5.15 -9.51
N PRO A 55 -17.18 3.97 -9.86
CA PRO A 55 -17.55 3.25 -11.07
C PRO A 55 -19.04 2.92 -11.07
N SER A 56 -19.69 3.00 -12.24
CA SER A 56 -21.06 2.52 -12.34
C SER A 56 -21.11 0.99 -12.22
N GLU A 57 -22.14 0.49 -11.53
CA GLU A 57 -22.36 -0.95 -11.34
C GLU A 57 -22.37 -1.71 -12.68
N LYS A 58 -23.06 -1.16 -13.68
CA LYS A 58 -23.08 -1.69 -15.05
C LYS A 58 -21.66 -1.89 -15.59
N ARG A 59 -20.78 -0.91 -15.41
CA ARG A 59 -19.41 -0.98 -15.94
C ARG A 59 -18.56 -2.00 -15.22
N LEU A 60 -18.68 -2.08 -13.90
CA LEU A 60 -18.00 -3.10 -13.10
C LEU A 60 -18.41 -4.50 -13.57
N HIS A 61 -19.71 -4.73 -13.74
CA HIS A 61 -20.25 -5.99 -14.25
C HIS A 61 -19.74 -6.32 -15.66
N ASP A 62 -19.84 -5.37 -16.61
CA ASP A 62 -19.39 -5.55 -18.00
C ASP A 62 -17.88 -5.85 -18.08
N SER A 63 -17.10 -5.31 -17.13
CA SER A 63 -15.65 -5.54 -17.01
C SER A 63 -15.27 -6.71 -16.11
N ARG A 64 -16.25 -7.47 -15.61
CA ARG A 64 -16.07 -8.62 -14.70
C ARG A 64 -15.35 -8.27 -13.40
N ILE A 65 -15.64 -7.09 -12.85
CA ILE A 65 -15.22 -6.67 -11.51
C ILE A 65 -16.42 -6.88 -10.59
N PHE A 66 -16.35 -7.93 -9.77
CA PHE A 66 -17.45 -8.35 -8.91
C PHE A 66 -17.15 -8.15 -7.42
N ALA A 67 -15.87 -7.98 -7.06
CA ALA A 67 -15.43 -8.03 -5.67
C ALA A 67 -15.72 -6.76 -4.85
N THR A 68 -16.24 -5.68 -5.46
CA THR A 68 -16.64 -4.46 -4.75
C THR A 68 -17.73 -4.73 -3.71
N GLU A 69 -18.61 -5.69 -3.99
CA GLU A 69 -19.71 -6.09 -3.12
C GLU A 69 -19.70 -7.61 -2.89
N ALA A 70 -20.52 -8.09 -1.96
CA ALA A 70 -20.67 -9.52 -1.71
C ALA A 70 -21.59 -10.14 -2.78
N SER A 71 -21.07 -11.08 -3.55
CA SER A 71 -21.80 -11.82 -4.59
C SER A 71 -21.26 -13.25 -4.73
N HIS A 72 -21.94 -14.11 -5.50
CA HIS A 72 -21.46 -15.47 -5.76
C HIS A 72 -20.12 -15.44 -6.51
N GLU A 73 -19.99 -14.55 -7.50
CA GLU A 73 -18.78 -14.34 -8.28
C GLU A 73 -17.64 -13.77 -7.43
N ALA A 74 -17.94 -12.87 -6.48
CA ALA A 74 -16.95 -12.30 -5.58
C ALA A 74 -16.27 -13.35 -4.68
N GLN A 75 -16.95 -14.45 -4.34
CA GLN A 75 -16.42 -15.48 -3.44
C GLN A 75 -15.09 -16.07 -3.93
N TYR A 76 -14.94 -16.27 -5.24
CA TYR A 76 -13.70 -16.79 -5.82
C TYR A 76 -12.52 -15.83 -5.60
N PHE A 77 -12.77 -14.52 -5.71
CA PHE A 77 -11.77 -13.49 -5.48
C PHE A 77 -11.51 -13.26 -3.99
N ASP A 78 -12.52 -13.45 -3.13
CA ASP A 78 -12.39 -13.36 -1.67
C ASP A 78 -11.48 -14.46 -1.13
N ILE A 79 -11.62 -15.68 -1.63
CA ILE A 79 -10.73 -16.80 -1.28
C ILE A 79 -9.29 -16.49 -1.73
N LEU A 80 -9.11 -16.02 -2.96
CA LEU A 80 -7.78 -15.68 -3.49
C LEU A 80 -7.13 -14.55 -2.68
N ARG A 81 -7.88 -13.48 -2.39
CA ARG A 81 -7.41 -12.34 -1.58
C ARG A 81 -6.99 -12.80 -0.19
N THR A 82 -7.79 -13.64 0.47
CA THR A 82 -7.48 -14.16 1.80
C THR A 82 -6.17 -14.94 1.79
N LYS A 83 -5.99 -15.86 0.83
CA LYS A 83 -4.74 -16.62 0.67
C LYS A 83 -3.55 -15.72 0.39
N LEU A 84 -3.74 -14.72 -0.47
CA LEU A 84 -2.71 -13.76 -0.83
C LEU A 84 -2.25 -12.94 0.38
N LEU A 85 -3.18 -12.33 1.12
CA LEU A 85 -2.86 -11.53 2.30
C LEU A 85 -2.19 -12.36 3.40
N LEU A 86 -2.60 -13.63 3.55
CA LEU A 86 -1.95 -14.56 4.47
C LEU A 86 -0.49 -14.82 4.07
N GLU A 87 -0.23 -15.12 2.80
CA GLU A 87 1.14 -15.34 2.31
C GLU A 87 1.99 -14.05 2.36
N MET A 88 1.41 -12.90 2.04
CA MET A 88 2.10 -11.61 2.18
C MET A 88 2.50 -11.37 3.65
N ARG A 89 1.60 -11.61 4.61
CA ARG A 89 1.91 -11.46 6.04
C ARG A 89 3.02 -12.43 6.47
N ARG A 90 2.98 -13.69 6.03
CA ARG A 90 3.98 -14.70 6.38
C ARG A 90 5.39 -14.35 5.91
N ASN A 91 5.48 -13.74 4.73
CA ASN A 91 6.75 -13.36 4.12
C ASN A 91 7.14 -11.89 4.36
N ASN A 92 6.36 -11.16 5.17
CA ASN A 92 6.52 -9.72 5.40
C ASN A 92 6.55 -8.90 4.08
N TRP A 93 5.73 -9.30 3.10
CA TRP A 93 5.59 -8.59 1.83
C TRP A 93 4.58 -7.47 1.95
N THR A 94 4.93 -6.32 1.37
CA THR A 94 4.05 -5.16 1.18
C THR A 94 3.65 -4.97 -0.28
N ARG A 95 4.31 -5.66 -1.21
CA ARG A 95 4.12 -5.52 -2.66
C ARG A 95 4.19 -6.88 -3.35
N ILE A 96 3.42 -7.02 -4.42
CA ILE A 96 3.40 -8.20 -5.28
C ILE A 96 3.26 -7.77 -6.74
N GLY A 97 3.86 -8.53 -7.65
CA GLY A 97 3.62 -8.40 -9.08
C GLY A 97 2.60 -9.42 -9.56
N ILE A 98 1.57 -8.97 -10.29
CA ILE A 98 0.60 -9.86 -10.96
C ILE A 98 0.94 -9.92 -12.44
N THR A 99 1.35 -11.10 -12.91
CA THR A 99 1.73 -11.36 -14.31
C THR A 99 1.01 -12.60 -14.86
N SER A 100 1.15 -12.86 -16.15
CA SER A 100 0.61 -14.06 -16.80
C SER A 100 1.60 -14.66 -17.78
N ALA A 101 1.50 -15.97 -18.01
CA ALA A 101 2.34 -16.69 -18.95
C ALA A 101 2.18 -16.19 -20.39
N THR A 102 0.95 -15.83 -20.79
CA THR A 102 0.64 -15.27 -22.10
C THR A 102 -0.31 -14.07 -21.99
N PRO A 103 -0.47 -13.27 -23.06
CA PRO A 103 -1.53 -12.26 -23.14
C PRO A 103 -2.92 -12.88 -22.93
N SER A 104 -3.85 -12.06 -22.45
CA SER A 104 -5.28 -12.42 -22.33
C SER A 104 -5.63 -13.56 -21.35
N CYS A 105 -4.74 -13.92 -20.41
CA CYS A 105 -5.03 -14.89 -19.33
C CYS A 105 -5.82 -14.31 -18.14
N GLY A 106 -6.32 -13.07 -18.23
CA GLY A 106 -7.11 -12.47 -17.16
C GLY A 106 -6.31 -11.83 -16.01
N LYS A 107 -4.99 -11.60 -16.16
CA LYS A 107 -4.16 -10.94 -15.13
C LYS A 107 -4.77 -9.63 -14.61
N THR A 108 -5.28 -8.80 -15.51
CA THR A 108 -5.87 -7.50 -15.16
C THR A 108 -7.21 -7.68 -14.45
N THR A 109 -8.04 -8.64 -14.89
CA THR A 109 -9.29 -8.98 -14.19
C THR A 109 -9.04 -9.47 -12.77
N ILE A 110 -8.04 -10.32 -12.56
CA ILE A 110 -7.64 -10.77 -11.23
C ILE A 110 -7.16 -9.58 -10.39
N ALA A 111 -6.25 -8.75 -10.93
CA ALA A 111 -5.74 -7.58 -10.22
C ALA A 111 -6.85 -6.61 -9.80
N CYS A 112 -7.76 -6.27 -10.73
CA CYS A 112 -8.89 -5.37 -10.47
C CYS A 112 -9.85 -5.92 -9.41
N ASN A 113 -10.13 -7.23 -9.40
CA ASN A 113 -10.98 -7.82 -8.36
C ASN A 113 -10.28 -7.94 -7.01
N LEU A 114 -8.98 -8.23 -6.98
CA LEU A 114 -8.22 -8.26 -5.73
C LEU A 114 -8.20 -6.89 -5.06
N ILE A 115 -7.93 -5.83 -5.82
CA ILE A 115 -7.92 -4.47 -5.29
C ILE A 115 -9.32 -3.99 -4.93
N ALA A 116 -10.32 -4.18 -5.79
CA ALA A 116 -11.71 -3.79 -5.52
C ALA A 116 -12.29 -4.49 -4.29
N GLY A 117 -11.86 -5.74 -4.05
CA GLY A 117 -12.23 -6.50 -2.87
C GLY A 117 -11.74 -5.91 -1.54
N LEU A 118 -10.72 -5.04 -1.55
CA LEU A 118 -10.27 -4.36 -0.34
C LEU A 118 -11.28 -3.32 0.16
N VAL A 119 -12.15 -2.79 -0.68
CA VAL A 119 -13.19 -1.83 -0.27
C VAL A 119 -14.04 -2.36 0.88
N ARG A 120 -14.26 -3.68 0.94
CA ARG A 120 -15.00 -4.37 2.01
C ARG A 120 -14.16 -4.72 3.24
N GLN A 121 -12.90 -4.33 3.30
CA GLN A 121 -11.91 -4.75 4.31
C GLN A 121 -11.19 -3.53 4.91
N PRO A 122 -11.89 -2.73 5.74
CA PRO A 122 -11.41 -1.42 6.21
C PRO A 122 -10.09 -1.46 6.98
N GLU A 123 -9.71 -2.62 7.51
CA GLU A 123 -8.45 -2.86 8.22
C GLU A 123 -7.22 -2.88 7.30
N PHE A 124 -7.39 -3.02 5.99
CA PHE A 124 -6.31 -3.00 5.01
C PHE A 124 -6.39 -1.76 4.14
N ARG A 125 -5.24 -1.15 3.83
CA ARG A 125 -5.10 -0.21 2.72
C ARG A 125 -4.35 -0.87 1.58
N GLY A 126 -4.74 -0.59 0.34
CA GLY A 126 -4.08 -1.15 -0.83
C GLY A 126 -4.08 -0.20 -2.02
N ILE A 127 -3.02 -0.32 -2.83
CA ILE A 127 -2.85 0.43 -4.06
C ILE A 127 -2.63 -0.57 -5.20
N LEU A 128 -3.40 -0.44 -6.29
CA LEU A 128 -3.09 -1.10 -7.55
C LEU A 128 -2.37 -0.13 -8.48
N PHE A 129 -1.20 -0.53 -8.98
CA PHE A 129 -0.50 0.16 -10.06
C PHE A 129 -0.71 -0.59 -11.38
N ASP A 130 -1.29 0.07 -12.38
CA ASP A 130 -1.38 -0.47 -13.75
C ASP A 130 -0.03 -0.33 -14.48
N MET A 131 0.90 -1.25 -14.18
CA MET A 131 2.25 -1.26 -14.78
C MET A 131 2.30 -1.94 -16.16
N ASP A 132 1.16 -2.24 -16.80
CA ASP A 132 1.13 -2.70 -18.19
C ASP A 132 1.09 -1.49 -19.15
N PHE A 133 2.24 -0.85 -19.30
CA PHE A 133 2.40 0.31 -20.19
C PHE A 133 2.24 -0.01 -21.68
N ARG A 134 2.22 -1.29 -22.08
CA ARG A 134 2.04 -1.68 -23.48
C ARG A 134 0.57 -1.80 -23.84
N ARG A 135 -0.23 -2.39 -22.95
CA ARG A 135 -1.66 -2.64 -23.16
C ARG A 135 -2.45 -2.27 -21.89
N PRO A 136 -2.45 -0.99 -21.51
CA PRO A 136 -3.15 -0.56 -20.31
C PRO A 136 -4.64 -0.80 -20.47
N ALA A 137 -5.27 -1.27 -19.40
CA ALA A 137 -6.67 -1.69 -19.43
C ALA A 137 -7.45 -1.29 -18.17
N VAL A 138 -6.78 -0.97 -17.06
CA VAL A 138 -7.44 -0.74 -15.77
C VAL A 138 -8.39 0.46 -15.84
N SER A 139 -7.97 1.57 -16.44
CA SER A 139 -8.82 2.76 -16.65
C SER A 139 -10.11 2.42 -17.41
N LYS A 140 -10.02 1.62 -18.48
CA LYS A 140 -11.20 1.21 -19.27
C LYS A 140 -12.14 0.33 -18.46
N MET A 141 -11.59 -0.59 -17.68
CA MET A 141 -12.37 -1.52 -16.85
C MET A 141 -13.14 -0.80 -15.73
N PHE A 142 -12.52 0.18 -15.08
CA PHE A 142 -13.20 1.00 -14.07
C PHE A 142 -14.03 2.14 -14.66
N GLY A 143 -13.75 2.55 -15.90
CA GLY A 143 -14.38 3.69 -16.57
C GLY A 143 -14.05 5.03 -15.96
N ALA A 144 -12.88 5.10 -15.37
CA ALA A 144 -12.32 6.31 -14.80
C ALA A 144 -10.89 6.45 -15.30
N SER A 145 -10.43 7.70 -15.37
CA SER A 145 -9.07 8.01 -15.78
C SER A 145 -8.57 9.14 -14.90
N PRO A 146 -7.34 9.03 -14.37
CA PRO A 146 -6.68 10.18 -13.78
C PRO A 146 -6.40 11.24 -14.85
N THR A 147 -6.17 12.47 -14.41
CA THR A 147 -5.79 13.58 -15.29
C THR A 147 -4.35 13.45 -15.74
N ALA A 148 -3.47 12.95 -14.88
CA ALA A 148 -2.06 12.73 -15.19
C ALA A 148 -1.74 11.27 -15.57
N SER A 149 -0.59 11.07 -16.24
CA SER A 149 -0.10 9.73 -16.57
C SER A 149 0.83 9.18 -15.49
N LEU A 150 0.94 7.86 -15.37
CA LEU A 150 1.91 7.23 -14.47
C LEU A 150 3.36 7.57 -14.85
N GLU A 151 3.62 7.88 -16.13
CA GLU A 151 4.93 8.36 -16.56
C GLU A 151 5.28 9.72 -15.94
N ASP A 152 4.30 10.62 -15.79
CA ASP A 152 4.49 11.94 -15.19
C ASP A 152 4.90 11.81 -13.72
N VAL A 153 4.24 10.93 -12.97
CA VAL A 153 4.61 10.63 -11.57
C VAL A 153 6.00 10.02 -11.49
N LEU A 154 6.29 9.03 -12.34
CA LEU A 154 7.60 8.37 -12.38
C LEU A 154 8.73 9.30 -12.87
N SER A 155 8.37 10.43 -13.46
CA SER A 155 9.29 11.51 -13.86
C SER A 155 9.28 12.69 -12.89
N GLU A 156 8.52 12.61 -11.80
CA GLU A 156 8.34 13.65 -10.78
C GLU A 156 7.86 14.99 -11.33
N THR A 157 7.09 14.98 -12.43
CA THR A 157 6.51 16.19 -13.02
C THR A 157 5.15 16.55 -12.42
N VAL A 158 4.48 15.58 -11.78
CA VAL A 158 3.18 15.71 -11.12
C VAL A 158 3.14 14.93 -9.81
N GLY A 159 2.25 15.33 -8.90
CA GLY A 159 1.98 14.58 -7.67
C GLY A 159 1.24 13.27 -7.92
N PHE A 160 1.39 12.31 -7.00
CA PHE A 160 0.70 11.01 -7.11
C PHE A 160 -0.82 11.15 -7.03
N GLU A 161 -1.30 12.13 -6.26
CA GLU A 161 -2.70 12.48 -6.08
C GLU A 161 -3.41 12.90 -7.38
N GLU A 162 -2.66 13.39 -8.38
CA GLU A 162 -3.19 13.75 -9.70
C GLU A 162 -3.28 12.54 -10.66
N GLN A 163 -2.53 11.48 -10.37
CA GLN A 163 -2.38 10.30 -11.23
C GLN A 163 -3.17 9.09 -10.72
N ALA A 164 -3.55 9.09 -9.46
CA ALA A 164 -4.29 8.01 -8.86
C ALA A 164 -5.73 8.42 -8.58
N MET A 165 -6.60 7.43 -8.48
CA MET A 165 -7.99 7.65 -8.07
C MET A 165 -8.35 6.68 -6.94
N ARG A 166 -9.12 7.17 -5.97
CA ARG A 166 -9.49 6.44 -4.76
C ARG A 166 -10.87 5.80 -4.90
N LEU A 167 -10.94 4.50 -4.66
CA LEU A 167 -12.15 3.67 -4.66
C LEU A 167 -12.53 3.36 -3.21
N GLY A 168 -13.66 3.89 -2.72
CA GLY A 168 -13.99 3.80 -1.29
C GLY A 168 -12.97 4.52 -0.41
N ASP A 169 -12.76 4.05 0.83
CA ASP A 169 -11.95 4.79 1.80
C ASP A 169 -10.50 4.30 1.88
N ASN A 170 -10.25 3.05 1.52
CA ASN A 170 -9.01 2.31 1.80
C ASN A 170 -8.34 1.72 0.55
N THR A 171 -8.87 2.02 -0.65
CA THR A 171 -8.35 1.46 -1.90
C THR A 171 -8.00 2.57 -2.90
N ILE A 172 -6.79 2.53 -3.47
CA ILE A 172 -6.36 3.45 -4.54
C ILE A 172 -6.02 2.65 -5.80
N VAL A 173 -6.34 3.22 -6.96
CA VAL A 173 -6.01 2.69 -8.28
C VAL A 173 -5.23 3.73 -9.07
N SER A 174 -3.95 3.45 -9.32
CA SER A 174 -3.11 4.16 -10.27
C SER A 174 -3.30 3.53 -11.65
N MET A 175 -3.83 4.31 -12.59
CA MET A 175 -4.27 3.81 -13.89
C MET A 175 -3.43 4.41 -15.00
N THR A 176 -2.84 3.55 -15.82
CA THR A 176 -2.16 3.98 -17.04
C THR A 176 -3.23 4.25 -18.10
N THR A 177 -3.23 5.46 -18.67
CA THR A 177 -4.25 5.91 -19.62
C THR A 177 -3.84 5.67 -21.07
N ASN A 178 -2.56 5.85 -21.38
CA ASN A 178 -1.99 5.71 -22.71
C ASN A 178 -0.84 4.71 -22.72
N ALA A 179 -0.67 4.01 -23.85
CA ALA A 179 0.47 3.14 -24.03
C ALA A 179 1.75 3.98 -24.20
N LEU A 180 2.83 3.56 -23.54
CA LEU A 180 4.13 4.21 -23.68
C LEU A 180 4.89 3.64 -24.87
N SER A 181 5.69 4.49 -25.53
CA SER A 181 6.54 4.10 -26.66
C SER A 181 7.70 3.20 -26.23
N ASP A 182 8.33 3.49 -25.08
CA ASP A 182 9.42 2.70 -24.51
C ASP A 182 9.23 2.43 -23.00
N PRO A 183 8.37 1.47 -22.64
CA PRO A 183 8.16 1.08 -21.24
C PRO A 183 9.41 0.58 -20.52
N ALA A 184 10.32 -0.08 -21.25
CA ALA A 184 11.49 -0.72 -20.64
C ALA A 184 12.47 0.34 -20.14
N LYS A 185 12.66 1.41 -20.91
CA LYS A 185 13.46 2.56 -20.50
C LYS A 185 12.93 3.24 -19.25
N LEU A 186 11.60 3.32 -19.08
CA LEU A 186 11.01 3.88 -17.85
C LEU A 186 11.26 2.94 -16.67
N MET A 187 10.93 1.67 -16.81
CA MET A 187 11.03 0.66 -15.74
C MET A 187 12.46 0.41 -15.23
N ASN A 188 13.46 0.55 -16.10
CA ASN A 188 14.87 0.30 -15.74
C ASN A 188 15.56 1.52 -15.11
N ARG A 189 14.86 2.64 -14.87
CA ARG A 189 15.43 3.79 -14.15
C ARG A 189 15.55 3.44 -12.67
N VAL A 190 16.69 3.76 -12.06
CA VAL A 190 16.88 3.66 -10.59
C VAL A 190 15.76 4.39 -9.85
N ARG A 191 15.40 5.57 -10.34
CA ARG A 191 14.36 6.43 -9.78
C ARG A 191 12.96 5.80 -9.72
N THR A 192 12.64 4.90 -10.65
CA THR A 192 11.36 4.19 -10.63
C THR A 192 11.22 3.27 -9.42
N ALA A 193 12.32 2.64 -8.98
CA ALA A 193 12.29 1.86 -7.74
C ALA A 193 12.10 2.77 -6.52
N GLU A 194 12.80 3.91 -6.48
CA GLU A 194 12.71 4.88 -5.38
C GLU A 194 11.32 5.48 -5.23
N ILE A 195 10.62 5.78 -6.33
CA ILE A 195 9.26 6.34 -6.30
C ILE A 195 8.23 5.30 -5.83
N LEU A 196 8.48 4.02 -6.08
CA LEU A 196 7.60 2.94 -5.62
C LEU A 196 7.87 2.55 -4.16
N ASP A 197 9.03 2.92 -3.59
CA ASP A 197 9.50 2.57 -2.25
C ASP A 197 8.91 3.43 -1.13
#